data_AF-A0A8B8QLH5-F1
#
_entry.id   AF-A0A8B8QLH5-F1
#
_cell.length_a   1.000
_cell.length_b   1.000
_cell.length_c   1.000
_cell.angle_alpha   90.00
_cell.angle_beta   90.00
_cell.angle_gamma   90.00
#
_symmetry.space_group_name_H-M   'P 1'
#
loop_
_entity.id
_entity.type
_entity.pdbx_description
1 polymer ?
#
loop_
_entity_poly.entity_id
_entity_poly.type
_entity_poly.pdbx_seq_one_letter_code
_entity_poly.pdbx_strand_id
1 'polypeptide(L)'
;MEKQVLGGLEWRINVPDGTSKEPVPECSYYLKPRLALKGFLVVGLMARVLNFLEKAWALGVSEPKKVIHGMKVGIALSLVSLFYYMRPLYDGVGGNAMWAVMTVVVVFEYNVGATLCKSLNRVTGTFLAGSLGIGVHWVASQSGEKLEPIILGISVFILASAATFSRFMPSVKARFDYGAMIFILTFSLVSVSGYRVDKLFGMAHQRLSTIAIGTSLCIIISMFVSPIWAGDELHQIIHRNMEKLAESLEGCVGTYFKDNQSGHPSEGDSSKKTQAYKCVLNSKATEESMANFAMWEPPHGPFNFRHPWKEYLKIGAVLRSCACCIDALSGCLDSEKQATEHLKVHLRDASMAVCSHSCIVLRELSMSVKTTTNSSKLHSSVGEMNFALQELQNALKSLPTQLILQQPFPDESSENKSNNEKECAPPVLGLIPLATLVSLLTEIAARIEETVDGVVKLAELAEFKASNEEKRAQNQSTSNNQSSDHPSCDTEPRRPFQRPEFISTSHLRDRYFSGFCKLVSVEERERHSFFS
;
A
#
# COMPACT_ATOMS: atom_id res chain seq x y z
N MET A 1 -12.59 41.24 61.80
CA MET A 1 -12.47 40.56 63.10
C MET A 1 -12.55 39.06 62.83
N GLU A 2 -11.42 38.39 62.66
CA GLU A 2 -10.54 37.85 63.72
C GLU A 2 -11.05 36.49 64.22
N LYS A 3 -10.31 35.40 63.95
CA LYS A 3 -9.27 34.80 64.82
C LYS A 3 -9.79 34.52 66.24
N GLN A 4 -9.81 33.24 66.63
CA GLN A 4 -8.87 32.70 67.62
C GLN A 4 -8.96 31.17 67.72
N VAL A 5 -7.79 30.56 67.87
CA VAL A 5 -7.48 29.17 68.21
C VAL A 5 -7.14 29.16 69.70
N LEU A 6 -7.53 28.14 70.48
CA LEU A 6 -6.67 27.28 71.33
C LEU A 6 -7.44 26.54 72.44
N GLY A 7 -6.94 25.34 72.77
CA GLY A 7 -7.23 24.59 74.00
C GLY A 7 -7.81 23.19 73.70
N GLY A 8 -7.05 22.10 73.59
CA GLY A 8 -5.81 21.76 74.28
C GLY A 8 -6.14 21.14 75.64
N LEU A 9 -6.21 19.80 75.71
CA LEU A 9 -6.19 19.06 76.98
C LEU A 9 -5.14 17.95 76.89
N GLU A 10 -4.03 18.29 77.49
CA GLU A 10 -2.76 17.61 77.68
C GLU A 10 -2.86 16.75 78.95
N TRP A 11 -2.50 15.46 78.86
CA TRP A 11 -2.34 14.63 80.05
C TRP A 11 -0.93 14.80 80.60
N ARG A 12 -0.83 15.49 81.73
CA ARG A 12 0.39 15.63 82.54
C ARG A 12 0.75 14.32 83.22
N ILE A 13 2.03 13.93 83.13
CA ILE A 13 2.70 13.07 84.10
C ILE A 13 3.82 13.90 84.74
N ASN A 14 3.71 14.14 86.05
CA ASN A 14 4.74 14.77 86.84
C ASN A 14 5.82 13.75 87.20
N VAL A 15 7.09 14.12 87.05
CA VAL A 15 8.22 13.52 87.77
C VAL A 15 8.94 14.68 88.50
N PRO A 16 9.29 14.53 89.79
CA PRO A 16 9.94 15.58 90.57
C PRO A 16 11.45 15.62 90.31
N ASP A 17 12.02 16.78 90.64
CA ASP A 17 13.43 17.16 90.62
C ASP A 17 14.00 17.66 89.28
N GLY A 18 14.24 18.97 89.28
CA GLY A 18 14.66 19.75 88.14
C GLY A 18 16.07 19.43 87.69
N THR A 19 16.19 19.10 86.40
CA THR A 19 17.38 19.43 85.63
C THR A 19 16.94 19.63 84.18
N SER A 20 16.91 20.89 83.73
CA SER A 20 16.59 21.23 82.35
C SER A 20 17.72 20.79 81.42
N LYS A 21 17.43 19.87 80.50
CA LYS A 21 18.19 19.70 79.26
C LYS A 21 17.21 19.70 78.10
N GLU A 22 17.33 20.68 77.20
CA GLU A 22 16.69 20.64 75.89
C GLU A 22 17.24 19.46 75.08
N PRO A 23 16.37 18.60 74.50
CA PRO A 23 16.73 17.83 73.32
C PRO A 23 16.17 18.52 72.07
N VAL A 24 17.11 18.86 71.20
CA VAL A 24 16.97 19.27 69.79
C VAL A 24 15.85 18.48 69.07
N PRO A 25 15.01 19.12 68.22
CA PRO A 25 14.00 18.39 67.45
C PRO A 25 14.69 17.52 66.40
N GLU A 26 14.62 16.20 66.57
CA GLU A 26 15.02 15.26 65.53
C GLU A 26 14.13 15.42 64.28
N CYS A 27 14.81 15.70 63.17
CA CYS A 27 14.26 15.81 61.83
C CYS A 27 13.39 14.60 61.48
N SER A 28 12.20 14.86 60.93
CA SER A 28 11.29 13.87 60.35
C SER A 28 11.98 13.03 59.25
N TYR A 29 12.38 11.80 59.60
CA TYR A 29 13.12 10.88 58.73
C TYR A 29 12.24 10.06 57.75
N TYR A 30 10.91 10.20 57.77
CA TYR A 30 10.01 9.35 56.99
C TYR A 30 9.47 9.97 55.67
N LEU A 31 9.78 11.24 55.37
CA LEU A 31 9.27 11.91 54.15
C LEU A 31 10.23 11.85 52.93
N LYS A 32 11.51 11.55 53.14
CA LYS A 32 12.54 11.54 52.07
C LYS A 32 12.53 10.32 51.12
N PRO A 33 12.38 9.06 51.57
CA PRO A 33 12.48 7.91 50.66
C PRO A 33 11.29 7.79 49.70
N ARG A 34 10.10 8.25 50.12
CA ARG A 34 8.88 8.23 49.29
C ARG A 34 8.91 9.27 48.16
N LEU A 35 9.56 10.43 48.38
CA LEU A 35 9.80 11.43 47.34
C LEU A 35 10.90 10.99 46.36
N ALA A 36 11.98 10.39 46.85
CA ALA A 36 13.07 9.89 46.01
C ALA A 36 12.62 8.75 45.08
N LEU A 37 11.81 7.81 45.58
CA LEU A 37 11.23 6.73 44.76
C LEU A 37 10.24 7.26 43.71
N LYS A 38 9.40 8.24 44.08
CA LYS A 38 8.53 8.94 43.12
C LYS A 38 9.35 9.68 42.05
N GLY A 39 10.43 10.34 42.44
CA GLY A 39 11.35 11.02 41.52
C GLY A 39 12.01 10.06 40.53
N PHE A 40 12.50 8.92 41.00
CA PHE A 40 13.09 7.88 40.14
C PHE A 40 12.07 7.29 39.16
N LEU A 41 10.84 7.05 39.61
CA LEU A 41 9.76 6.54 38.75
C LEU A 41 9.33 7.56 37.69
N VAL A 42 9.24 8.84 38.06
CA VAL A 42 8.91 9.94 37.13
C VAL A 42 10.04 10.14 36.12
N VAL A 43 11.32 10.15 36.55
CA VAL A 43 12.47 10.27 35.64
C VAL A 43 12.55 9.07 34.70
N GLY A 44 12.32 7.85 35.20
CA GLY A 44 12.26 6.64 34.37
C GLY A 44 11.11 6.65 33.37
N LEU A 45 9.92 7.16 33.76
CA LEU A 45 8.81 7.37 32.84
C LEU A 45 9.13 8.44 31.79
N MET A 46 9.73 9.56 32.18
CA MET A 46 10.13 10.63 31.26
C MET A 46 11.17 10.14 30.25
N ALA A 47 12.17 9.36 30.67
CA ALA A 47 13.15 8.76 29.76
C ALA A 47 12.48 7.80 28.75
N ARG A 48 11.50 6.99 29.19
CA ARG A 48 10.72 6.14 28.28
C ARG A 48 9.89 6.96 27.29
N VAL A 49 9.28 8.05 27.74
CA VAL A 49 8.52 8.96 26.87
C VAL A 49 9.43 9.62 25.86
N LEU A 50 10.62 10.08 26.26
CA LEU A 50 11.60 10.68 25.34
C LEU A 50 12.10 9.67 24.29
N ASN A 51 12.45 8.45 24.70
CA ASN A 51 12.84 7.39 23.76
C ASN A 51 11.69 7.02 22.80
N PHE A 52 10.45 7.06 23.27
CA PHE A 52 9.28 6.86 22.42
C PHE A 52 9.11 8.02 21.43
N LEU A 53 9.27 9.26 21.88
CA LEU A 53 9.21 10.46 21.04
C LEU A 53 10.31 10.48 19.97
N GLU A 54 11.52 10.05 20.31
CA GLU A 54 12.62 9.95 19.35
C GLU A 54 12.33 8.91 18.25
N LYS A 55 11.81 7.74 18.64
CA LYS A 55 11.37 6.71 17.69
C LYS A 55 10.20 7.18 16.84
N ALA A 56 9.22 7.85 17.45
CA ALA A 56 8.07 8.40 16.75
C ALA A 56 8.49 9.52 15.79
N TRP A 57 9.47 10.33 16.17
CA TRP A 57 10.07 11.36 15.31
C TRP A 57 10.79 10.74 14.12
N ALA A 58 11.64 9.73 14.36
CA ALA A 58 12.30 8.99 13.29
C ALA A 58 11.31 8.36 12.31
N LEU A 59 10.22 7.78 12.82
CA LEU A 59 9.12 7.25 12.00
C LEU A 59 8.37 8.34 11.24
N GLY A 60 8.13 9.49 11.88
CA GLY A 60 7.44 10.60 11.24
C GLY A 60 8.24 11.24 10.11
N VAL A 61 9.56 11.30 10.25
CA VAL A 61 10.48 11.78 9.22
C VAL A 61 10.61 10.77 8.08
N SER A 62 10.62 9.47 8.37
CA SER A 62 10.74 8.44 7.33
C SER A 62 9.45 8.26 6.52
N GLU A 63 8.28 8.44 7.13
CA GLU A 63 6.97 8.22 6.50
C GLU A 63 6.04 9.45 6.66
N PRO A 64 6.33 10.56 5.96
CA PRO A 64 5.61 11.82 6.13
C PRO A 64 4.11 11.71 5.79
N LYS A 65 3.74 10.84 4.83
CA LYS A 65 2.34 10.57 4.49
C LYS A 65 1.53 10.02 5.67
N LYS A 66 2.14 9.21 6.55
CA LYS A 66 1.47 8.67 7.76
C LYS A 66 1.25 9.75 8.81
N VAL A 67 2.19 10.67 8.97
CA VAL A 67 2.03 11.85 9.84
C VAL A 67 0.89 12.73 9.35
N ILE A 68 0.85 13.00 8.05
CA ILE A 68 -0.24 13.76 7.42
C ILE A 68 -1.58 13.07 7.68
N HIS A 69 -1.68 11.75 7.49
CA HIS A 69 -2.90 11.02 7.80
C HIS A 69 -3.31 11.15 9.28
N GLY A 70 -2.38 10.99 10.22
CA GLY A 70 -2.65 11.19 11.65
C GLY A 70 -3.19 12.59 11.97
N MET A 71 -2.62 13.63 11.35
CA MET A 71 -3.09 15.00 11.47
C MET A 71 -4.52 15.17 10.92
N LYS A 72 -4.83 14.57 9.76
CA LYS A 72 -6.19 14.61 9.17
C LYS A 72 -7.23 14.00 10.11
N VAL A 73 -6.94 12.84 10.69
CA VAL A 73 -7.83 12.19 11.65
C VAL A 73 -8.04 13.07 12.87
N GLY A 74 -6.98 13.69 13.39
CA GLY A 74 -7.06 14.66 14.48
C GLY A 74 -7.97 15.84 14.14
N ILE A 75 -7.78 16.47 12.97
CA ILE A 75 -8.64 17.56 12.49
C ILE A 75 -10.10 17.10 12.37
N ALA A 76 -10.35 15.90 11.83
CA ALA A 76 -11.70 15.36 11.70
C ALA A 76 -12.39 15.18 13.06
N LEU A 77 -11.68 14.63 14.04
CA LEU A 77 -12.19 14.46 15.40
C LEU A 77 -12.43 15.81 16.08
N SER A 78 -11.51 16.77 15.94
CA SER A 78 -11.67 18.11 16.49
C SER A 78 -12.87 18.84 15.86
N LEU A 79 -13.03 18.75 14.53
CA LEU A 79 -14.15 19.38 13.84
C LEU A 79 -15.48 18.72 14.24
N VAL A 80 -15.59 17.40 14.25
CA VAL A 80 -16.81 16.71 14.70
C VAL A 80 -17.15 17.07 16.15
N SER A 81 -16.15 17.13 17.03
CA SER A 81 -16.35 17.52 18.43
C SER A 81 -16.81 18.98 18.56
N LEU A 82 -16.18 19.89 17.81
CA LEU A 82 -16.54 21.30 17.79
C LEU A 82 -17.96 21.51 17.23
N PHE A 83 -18.30 20.83 16.14
CA PHE A 83 -19.66 20.83 15.56
C PHE A 83 -20.71 20.35 16.57
N TYR A 84 -20.35 19.41 17.45
CA TYR A 84 -21.24 18.96 18.52
C TYR A 84 -21.36 19.95 19.67
N TYR A 85 -20.28 20.65 20.05
CA TYR A 85 -20.30 21.66 21.10
C TYR A 85 -21.06 22.93 20.69
N MET A 86 -21.19 23.21 19.39
CA MET A 86 -22.00 24.32 18.90
C MET A 86 -23.50 23.98 19.01
N ARG A 87 -24.27 24.86 19.69
CA ARG A 87 -25.70 24.71 20.04
C ARG A 87 -26.67 24.15 18.96
N PRO A 88 -26.52 24.39 17.64
CA PRO A 88 -27.53 23.96 16.66
C PRO A 88 -27.75 22.43 16.58
N LEU A 89 -26.76 21.61 16.95
CA LEU A 89 -26.86 20.15 16.91
C LEU A 89 -27.16 19.50 18.27
N TYR A 90 -26.82 20.18 19.38
CA TYR A 90 -27.11 19.69 20.72
C TYR A 90 -28.62 19.63 20.98
N ASP A 91 -29.36 20.66 20.54
CA ASP A 91 -30.81 20.74 20.70
C ASP A 91 -31.59 19.93 19.63
N GLY A 92 -31.03 19.76 18.42
CA GLY A 92 -31.68 19.03 17.32
C GLY A 92 -31.36 17.52 17.23
N VAL A 93 -30.22 17.10 17.79
CA VAL A 93 -29.66 15.75 17.62
C VAL A 93 -29.17 15.16 18.96
N GLY A 94 -29.68 15.70 20.07
CA GLY A 94 -29.21 15.49 21.45
C GLY A 94 -29.09 14.03 21.90
N GLY A 95 -27.90 13.68 22.41
CA GLY A 95 -27.59 12.42 23.12
C GLY A 95 -26.71 11.42 22.36
N ASN A 96 -26.62 11.50 21.03
CA ASN A 96 -25.96 10.47 20.21
C ASN A 96 -24.59 10.88 19.61
N ALA A 97 -23.92 11.89 20.18
CA ALA A 97 -22.59 12.38 19.76
C ALA A 97 -21.56 11.26 19.52
N MET A 98 -21.64 10.22 20.36
CA MET A 98 -20.79 9.03 20.29
C MET A 98 -20.78 8.41 18.88
N TRP A 99 -21.93 8.37 18.18
CA TRP A 99 -22.01 7.77 16.85
C TRP A 99 -21.25 8.56 15.79
N ALA A 100 -21.23 9.88 15.87
CA ALA A 100 -20.47 10.72 14.94
C ALA A 100 -18.95 10.54 15.16
N VAL A 101 -18.50 10.61 16.43
CA VAL A 101 -17.09 10.43 16.78
C VAL A 101 -16.62 9.01 16.44
N MET A 102 -17.39 7.98 16.81
CA MET A 102 -17.10 6.59 16.44
C MET A 102 -17.05 6.40 14.92
N THR A 103 -17.90 7.09 14.17
CA THR A 103 -17.87 7.03 12.71
C THR A 103 -16.56 7.56 12.17
N VAL A 104 -16.07 8.70 12.66
CA VAL A 104 -14.74 9.21 12.24
C VAL A 104 -13.64 8.19 12.50
N VAL A 105 -13.59 7.64 13.72
CA VAL A 105 -12.54 6.68 14.10
C VAL A 105 -12.56 5.42 13.23
N VAL A 106 -13.75 4.92 12.86
CA VAL A 106 -13.88 3.63 12.18
C VAL A 106 -13.83 3.76 10.65
N VAL A 107 -14.21 4.91 10.11
CA VAL A 107 -14.36 5.14 8.66
C VAL A 107 -13.17 5.87 8.05
N PHE A 108 -12.49 6.73 8.81
CA PHE A 108 -11.37 7.51 8.28
C PHE A 108 -10.17 6.60 8.05
N GLU A 109 -9.77 6.45 6.79
CA GLU A 109 -8.71 5.55 6.35
C GLU A 109 -7.51 6.30 5.78
N TYR A 110 -6.42 5.57 5.55
CA TYR A 110 -5.16 6.14 5.06
C TYR A 110 -5.32 6.88 3.72
N ASN A 111 -6.06 6.28 2.79
CA ASN A 111 -6.34 6.84 1.46
C ASN A 111 -7.81 7.24 1.28
N VAL A 112 -8.04 8.11 0.28
CA VAL A 112 -9.37 8.67 -0.01
C VAL A 112 -10.35 7.59 -0.44
N GLY A 113 -9.95 6.70 -1.36
CA GLY A 113 -10.80 5.61 -1.85
C GLY A 113 -11.29 4.67 -0.74
N ALA A 114 -10.45 4.31 0.21
CA ALA A 114 -10.81 3.48 1.37
C ALA A 114 -11.76 4.24 2.31
N THR A 115 -11.52 5.53 2.53
CA THR A 115 -12.42 6.38 3.34
C THR A 115 -13.79 6.46 2.68
N LEU A 116 -13.85 6.67 1.36
CA LEU A 116 -15.10 6.71 0.58
C LEU A 116 -15.83 5.37 0.61
N CYS A 117 -15.13 4.27 0.36
CA CYS A 117 -15.68 2.92 0.40
C CYS A 117 -16.28 2.61 1.78
N LYS A 118 -15.52 2.84 2.86
CA LYS A 118 -16.04 2.63 4.23
C LYS A 118 -17.18 3.57 4.58
N SER A 119 -17.14 4.81 4.10
CA SER A 119 -18.18 5.83 4.29
C SER A 119 -19.51 5.40 3.68
N LEU A 120 -19.48 5.01 2.41
CA LEU A 120 -20.68 4.53 1.70
C LEU A 120 -21.19 3.24 2.33
N ASN A 121 -20.30 2.29 2.65
CA ASN A 121 -20.67 1.07 3.35
C ASN A 121 -21.30 1.32 4.72
N ARG A 122 -20.82 2.33 5.47
CA ARG A 122 -21.39 2.73 6.76
C ARG A 122 -22.83 3.20 6.58
N VAL A 123 -23.03 4.17 5.70
CA VAL A 123 -24.34 4.80 5.48
C VAL A 123 -25.33 3.78 4.93
N THR A 124 -24.94 3.04 3.89
CA THR A 124 -25.79 2.01 3.25
C THR A 124 -26.11 0.87 4.22
N GLY A 125 -25.11 0.37 4.97
CA GLY A 125 -25.31 -0.70 5.94
C GLY A 125 -26.24 -0.29 7.09
N THR A 126 -26.06 0.91 7.65
CA THR A 126 -26.93 1.46 8.69
C THR A 126 -28.34 1.74 8.17
N PHE A 127 -28.48 2.30 6.96
CA PHE A 127 -29.77 2.57 6.35
C PHE A 127 -30.56 1.27 6.11
N LEU A 128 -29.95 0.28 5.45
CA LEU A 128 -30.57 -1.03 5.18
C LEU A 128 -30.98 -1.75 6.47
N ALA A 129 -30.10 -1.72 7.47
CA ALA A 129 -30.39 -2.33 8.77
C ALA A 129 -31.52 -1.59 9.51
N GLY A 130 -31.53 -0.26 9.46
CA GLY A 130 -32.57 0.56 10.06
C GLY A 130 -33.93 0.34 9.39
N SER A 131 -33.98 0.34 8.06
CA SER A 131 -35.22 0.13 7.30
C SER A 131 -35.78 -1.27 7.51
N LEU A 132 -34.92 -2.30 7.46
CA LEU A 132 -35.35 -3.67 7.74
C LEU A 132 -35.75 -3.86 9.21
N GLY A 133 -35.04 -3.24 10.15
CA GLY A 133 -35.39 -3.27 11.58
C GLY A 133 -36.78 -2.70 11.83
N ILE A 134 -37.11 -1.56 11.22
CA ILE A 134 -38.45 -0.96 11.28
C ILE A 134 -39.49 -1.87 10.64
N GLY A 135 -39.21 -2.44 9.46
CA GLY A 135 -40.12 -3.35 8.77
C GLY A 135 -40.43 -4.61 9.57
N VAL A 136 -39.41 -5.25 10.14
CA VAL A 136 -39.57 -6.44 11.00
C VAL A 136 -40.36 -6.10 12.26
N HIS A 137 -40.04 -4.97 12.92
CA HIS A 137 -40.78 -4.52 14.10
C HIS A 137 -42.25 -4.26 13.78
N TRP A 138 -42.55 -3.63 12.64
CA TRP A 138 -43.91 -3.40 12.20
C TRP A 138 -44.67 -4.73 12.02
N VAL A 139 -44.09 -5.72 11.34
CA VAL A 139 -44.69 -7.06 11.20
C VAL A 139 -44.87 -7.76 12.55
N ALA A 140 -43.88 -7.67 13.43
CA ALA A 140 -43.92 -8.29 14.75
C ALA A 140 -45.03 -7.68 15.63
N SER A 141 -45.20 -6.35 15.60
CA SER A 141 -46.25 -5.64 16.34
C SER A 141 -47.68 -6.01 15.92
N GLN A 142 -47.89 -6.39 14.65
CA GLN A 142 -49.19 -6.87 14.16
C GLN A 142 -49.50 -8.32 14.60
N SER A 143 -48.51 -9.06 15.08
CA SER A 143 -48.61 -10.48 15.40
C SER A 143 -48.97 -10.77 16.86
N GLY A 144 -49.14 -9.73 17.68
CA GLY A 144 -49.50 -9.81 19.10
C GLY A 144 -48.30 -10.00 20.05
N GLU A 145 -48.47 -9.56 21.30
CA GLU A 145 -47.38 -9.38 22.29
C GLU A 145 -46.57 -10.65 22.60
N LYS A 146 -47.18 -11.84 22.50
CA LYS A 146 -46.48 -13.11 22.76
C LYS A 146 -45.59 -13.55 21.59
N LEU A 147 -45.96 -13.22 20.35
CA LEU A 147 -45.24 -13.64 19.15
C LEU A 147 -44.20 -12.59 18.72
N GLU A 148 -44.38 -11.33 19.10
CA GLU A 148 -43.46 -10.24 18.80
C GLU A 148 -41.97 -10.54 19.13
N PRO A 149 -41.60 -10.94 20.36
CA PRO A 149 -40.20 -11.24 20.67
C PRO A 149 -39.66 -12.48 19.93
N ILE A 150 -40.53 -13.44 19.60
CA ILE A 150 -40.15 -14.64 18.84
C ILE A 150 -39.84 -14.26 17.39
N ILE A 151 -40.68 -13.44 16.75
CA ILE A 151 -40.48 -12.96 15.38
C ILE A 151 -39.21 -12.11 15.28
N LEU A 152 -38.98 -11.20 16.24
CA LEU A 152 -37.76 -10.40 16.31
C LEU A 152 -36.52 -11.29 16.47
N GLY A 153 -36.56 -12.29 17.37
CA GLY A 153 -35.47 -13.23 17.59
C GLY A 153 -35.12 -14.05 16.34
N ILE A 154 -36.14 -14.62 15.68
CA ILE A 154 -35.95 -15.39 14.43
C ILE A 154 -35.40 -14.50 13.32
N SER A 155 -35.89 -13.26 13.20
CA SER A 155 -35.43 -12.32 12.18
C SER A 155 -33.96 -11.92 12.39
N VAL A 156 -33.55 -11.64 13.63
CA VAL A 156 -32.13 -11.42 13.99
C VAL A 156 -31.29 -12.62 13.64
N PHE A 157 -31.72 -13.83 14.01
CA PHE A 157 -31.00 -15.05 13.68
C PHE A 157 -30.79 -15.22 12.18
N ILE A 158 -31.86 -15.10 11.38
CA ILE A 158 -31.81 -15.31 9.92
C ILE A 158 -30.95 -14.23 9.24
N LEU A 159 -31.23 -12.94 9.49
CA LEU A 159 -30.55 -11.85 8.81
C LEU A 159 -29.10 -11.70 9.25
N ALA A 160 -28.78 -11.92 10.53
CA ALA A 160 -27.40 -11.93 11.00
C ALA A 160 -26.61 -13.12 10.43
N SER A 161 -27.23 -14.32 10.36
CA SER A 161 -26.59 -15.50 9.77
C SER A 161 -26.35 -15.31 8.27
N ALA A 162 -27.35 -14.82 7.53
CA ALA A 162 -27.24 -14.55 6.09
C ALA A 162 -26.16 -13.47 5.81
N ALA A 163 -26.17 -12.36 6.54
CA ALA A 163 -25.16 -11.32 6.40
C ALA A 163 -23.77 -11.85 6.78
N THR A 164 -23.65 -12.67 7.82
CA THR A 164 -22.37 -13.29 8.22
C THR A 164 -21.86 -14.24 7.15
N PHE A 165 -22.74 -15.07 6.59
CA PHE A 165 -22.40 -16.00 5.52
C PHE A 165 -21.93 -15.25 4.25
N SER A 166 -22.57 -14.14 3.90
CA SER A 166 -22.19 -13.32 2.74
C SER A 166 -20.74 -12.82 2.82
N ARG A 167 -20.18 -12.63 4.04
CA ARG A 167 -18.78 -12.19 4.24
C ARG A 167 -17.75 -13.22 3.78
N PHE A 168 -18.14 -14.50 3.63
CA PHE A 168 -17.26 -15.53 3.09
C PHE A 168 -17.20 -15.51 1.56
N MET A 169 -18.16 -14.85 0.89
CA MET A 169 -18.15 -14.70 -0.56
C MET A 169 -17.08 -13.67 -0.96
N PRO A 170 -16.08 -14.02 -1.79
CA PRO A 170 -14.97 -13.12 -2.13
C PRO A 170 -15.41 -11.77 -2.72
N SER A 171 -16.45 -11.76 -3.55
CA SER A 171 -17.00 -10.54 -4.16
C SER A 171 -17.59 -9.57 -3.14
N VAL A 172 -18.33 -10.08 -2.16
CA VAL A 172 -18.90 -9.30 -1.06
C VAL A 172 -17.80 -8.89 -0.09
N LYS A 173 -16.88 -9.80 0.25
CA LYS A 173 -15.76 -9.52 1.16
C LYS A 173 -14.87 -8.39 0.67
N ALA A 174 -14.56 -8.36 -0.62
CA ALA A 174 -13.67 -7.35 -1.20
C ALA A 174 -14.24 -5.93 -1.11
N ARG A 175 -15.58 -5.76 -1.15
CA ARG A 175 -16.22 -4.45 -1.27
C ARG A 175 -17.09 -4.05 -0.08
N PHE A 176 -17.77 -5.01 0.54
CA PHE A 176 -18.86 -4.78 1.48
C PHE A 176 -18.65 -5.45 2.84
N ASP A 177 -17.47 -6.03 3.13
CA ASP A 177 -17.22 -6.70 4.43
C ASP A 177 -17.51 -5.78 5.62
N TYR A 178 -17.05 -4.52 5.55
CA TYR A 178 -17.36 -3.52 6.57
C TYR A 178 -18.86 -3.22 6.64
N GLY A 179 -19.52 -3.04 5.49
CA GLY A 179 -20.96 -2.79 5.41
C GLY A 179 -21.79 -3.93 6.02
N ALA A 180 -21.41 -5.18 5.78
CA ALA A 180 -22.03 -6.36 6.38
C ALA A 180 -21.88 -6.37 7.92
N MET A 181 -20.71 -6.00 8.47
CA MET A 181 -20.58 -5.85 9.94
C MET A 181 -21.51 -4.78 10.48
N ILE A 182 -21.55 -3.62 9.83
CA ILE A 182 -22.39 -2.50 10.26
C ILE A 182 -23.86 -2.88 10.17
N PHE A 183 -24.24 -3.61 9.12
CA PHE A 183 -25.59 -4.13 8.96
C PHE A 183 -25.97 -5.04 10.12
N ILE A 184 -25.16 -6.07 10.43
CA ILE A 184 -25.41 -7.01 11.54
C ILE A 184 -25.54 -6.26 12.86
N LEU A 185 -24.58 -5.37 13.15
CA LEU A 185 -24.53 -4.61 14.39
C LEU A 185 -25.77 -3.71 14.54
N THR A 186 -26.09 -2.95 13.49
CA THR A 186 -27.19 -1.99 13.50
C THR A 186 -28.53 -2.72 13.57
N PHE A 187 -28.72 -3.78 12.77
CA PHE A 187 -29.97 -4.53 12.74
C PHE A 187 -30.23 -5.23 14.07
N SER A 188 -29.22 -5.87 14.65
CA SER A 188 -29.31 -6.48 15.98
C SER A 188 -29.67 -5.45 17.05
N LEU A 189 -29.02 -4.28 17.01
CA LEU A 189 -29.26 -3.23 17.98
C LEU A 189 -30.67 -2.64 17.84
N VAL A 190 -31.11 -2.31 16.61
CA VAL A 190 -32.45 -1.78 16.33
C VAL A 190 -33.53 -2.80 16.72
N SER A 191 -33.35 -4.08 16.39
CA SER A 191 -34.32 -5.13 16.73
C SER A 191 -34.43 -5.35 18.25
N VAL A 192 -33.31 -5.36 18.99
CA VAL A 192 -33.31 -5.52 20.46
C VAL A 192 -33.82 -4.27 21.18
N SER A 193 -33.47 -3.08 20.68
CA SER A 193 -33.89 -1.81 21.29
C SER A 193 -35.33 -1.44 20.95
N GLY A 194 -35.82 -1.88 19.79
CA GLY A 194 -37.18 -1.64 19.34
C GLY A 194 -38.24 -2.23 20.26
N TYR A 195 -37.97 -3.42 20.78
CA TYR A 195 -38.79 -4.06 21.81
C TYR A 195 -38.94 -3.22 23.10
N ARG A 196 -38.02 -2.27 23.37
CA ARG A 196 -38.00 -1.49 24.62
C ARG A 196 -38.37 -0.01 24.48
N VAL A 197 -38.50 0.52 23.27
CA VAL A 197 -38.58 1.99 23.06
C VAL A 197 -39.63 2.35 22.00
N ASP A 198 -40.69 3.04 22.42
CA ASP A 198 -41.81 3.48 21.57
C ASP A 198 -41.44 4.46 20.43
N LYS A 199 -40.23 5.06 20.47
CA LYS A 199 -39.75 6.06 19.49
C LYS A 199 -38.59 5.56 18.62
N LEU A 200 -38.74 4.35 18.06
CA LEU A 200 -37.78 3.74 17.13
C LEU A 200 -37.39 4.65 15.95
N PHE A 201 -38.37 5.28 15.30
CA PHE A 201 -38.13 6.11 14.12
C PHE A 201 -37.25 7.34 14.42
N GLY A 202 -37.52 8.03 15.53
CA GLY A 202 -36.72 9.18 15.97
C GLY A 202 -35.28 8.77 16.30
N MET A 203 -35.11 7.64 16.99
CA MET A 203 -33.78 7.11 17.32
C MET A 203 -32.99 6.72 16.06
N ALA A 204 -33.63 6.03 15.11
CA ALA A 204 -32.98 5.61 13.85
C ALA A 204 -32.60 6.82 13.00
N HIS A 205 -33.49 7.80 12.86
CA HIS A 205 -33.24 9.03 12.12
C HIS A 205 -32.07 9.84 12.71
N GLN A 206 -32.04 9.99 14.04
CA GLN A 206 -30.97 10.69 14.74
C GLN A 206 -29.62 9.98 14.58
N ARG A 207 -29.60 8.65 14.57
CA ARG A 207 -28.36 7.88 14.32
C ARG A 207 -27.90 8.02 12.88
N LEU A 208 -28.81 7.91 11.92
CA LEU A 208 -28.47 8.04 10.51
C LEU A 208 -27.94 9.44 10.19
N SER A 209 -28.56 10.49 10.73
CA SER A 209 -28.10 11.88 10.55
C SER A 209 -26.74 12.15 11.20
N THR A 210 -26.50 11.70 12.43
CA THR A 210 -25.16 11.84 13.08
C THR A 210 -24.07 11.07 12.34
N ILE A 211 -24.36 9.86 11.86
CA ILE A 211 -23.45 9.08 11.02
C ILE A 211 -23.18 9.83 9.71
N ALA A 212 -24.21 10.32 9.04
CA ALA A 212 -24.07 11.06 7.78
C ALA A 212 -23.21 12.32 7.95
N ILE A 213 -23.36 13.06 9.05
CA ILE A 213 -22.52 14.23 9.36
C ILE A 213 -21.06 13.81 9.58
N GLY A 214 -20.81 12.79 10.40
CA GLY A 214 -19.46 12.27 10.64
C GLY A 214 -18.79 11.80 9.35
N THR A 215 -19.51 11.01 8.54
CA THR A 215 -19.07 10.54 7.24
C THR A 215 -18.76 11.69 6.27
N SER A 216 -19.62 12.72 6.21
CA SER A 216 -19.40 13.88 5.35
C SER A 216 -18.12 14.63 5.72
N LEU A 217 -17.85 14.82 7.01
CA LEU A 217 -16.62 15.44 7.49
C LEU A 217 -15.38 14.58 7.15
N CYS A 218 -15.46 13.25 7.28
CA CYS A 218 -14.37 12.35 6.86
C CYS A 218 -14.05 12.52 5.36
N ILE A 219 -15.08 12.52 4.50
CA ILE A 219 -14.92 12.66 3.05
C ILE A 219 -14.29 14.02 2.71
N ILE A 220 -14.84 15.10 3.27
CA ILE A 220 -14.34 16.46 3.03
C ILE A 220 -12.86 16.56 3.43
N ILE A 221 -12.51 16.14 4.64
CA ILE A 221 -11.13 16.30 5.14
C ILE A 221 -10.17 15.40 4.37
N SER A 222 -10.55 14.16 4.05
CA SER A 222 -9.70 13.24 3.29
C SER A 222 -9.40 13.77 1.87
N MET A 223 -10.38 14.40 1.21
CA MET A 223 -10.23 14.97 -0.13
C MET A 223 -9.48 16.32 -0.15
N PHE A 224 -9.77 17.23 0.79
CA PHE A 224 -9.26 18.60 0.73
C PHE A 224 -7.94 18.81 1.48
N VAL A 225 -7.65 18.01 2.51
CA VAL A 225 -6.41 18.13 3.27
C VAL A 225 -5.39 17.13 2.73
N SER A 226 -4.47 17.57 1.87
CA SER A 226 -3.35 16.78 1.31
C SER A 226 -3.76 15.36 0.87
N PRO A 227 -4.64 15.20 -0.13
CA PRO A 227 -5.25 13.92 -0.47
C PRO A 227 -4.20 12.84 -0.79
N ILE A 228 -4.43 11.63 -0.27
CA ILE A 228 -3.62 10.45 -0.55
C ILE A 228 -4.52 9.50 -1.34
N TRP A 229 -4.22 9.31 -2.61
CA TRP A 229 -5.04 8.53 -3.54
C TRP A 229 -4.54 7.10 -3.64
N ALA A 230 -5.45 6.12 -3.54
CA ALA A 230 -5.14 4.71 -3.72
C ALA A 230 -4.69 4.40 -5.15
N GLY A 231 -5.27 5.09 -6.14
CA GLY A 231 -4.85 4.97 -7.55
C GLY A 231 -3.39 5.35 -7.76
N ASP A 232 -2.96 6.47 -7.17
CA ASP A 232 -1.56 6.93 -7.21
C ASP A 232 -0.61 5.95 -6.48
N GLU A 233 -1.01 5.42 -5.33
CA GLU A 233 -0.20 4.40 -4.62
C GLU A 233 -0.07 3.11 -5.44
N LEU A 234 -1.15 2.61 -6.06
CA LEU A 234 -1.09 1.44 -6.95
C LEU A 234 -0.16 1.70 -8.13
N HIS A 235 -0.31 2.86 -8.77
CA HIS A 235 0.53 3.28 -9.87
C HIS A 235 2.01 3.37 -9.47
N GLN A 236 2.29 3.83 -8.25
CA GLN A 236 3.63 3.85 -7.68
C GLN A 236 4.19 2.45 -7.41
N ILE A 237 3.38 1.54 -6.89
CA ILE A 237 3.76 0.15 -6.62
C ILE A 237 4.17 -0.55 -7.92
N ILE A 238 3.36 -0.43 -8.99
CA ILE A 238 3.62 -1.15 -10.23
C ILE A 238 4.96 -0.74 -10.88
N HIS A 239 5.22 0.56 -11.08
CA HIS A 239 6.49 0.96 -11.71
C HIS A 239 7.70 0.70 -10.81
N ARG A 240 7.55 0.83 -9.48
CA ARG A 240 8.64 0.47 -8.54
C ARG A 240 8.92 -1.03 -8.52
N ASN A 241 7.90 -1.86 -8.70
CA ASN A 241 8.10 -3.30 -8.78
C ASN A 241 8.94 -3.67 -10.02
N MET A 242 8.73 -3.01 -11.17
CA MET A 242 9.59 -3.18 -12.35
C MET A 242 11.05 -2.81 -12.05
N GLU A 243 11.31 -1.69 -11.39
CA GLU A 243 12.68 -1.26 -11.02
C GLU A 243 13.34 -2.27 -10.06
N LYS A 244 12.59 -2.73 -9.05
CA LYS A 244 13.10 -3.73 -8.10
C LYS A 244 13.45 -5.05 -8.77
N LEU A 245 12.69 -5.46 -9.79
CA LEU A 245 13.02 -6.66 -10.57
C LEU A 245 14.28 -6.44 -11.40
N ALA A 246 14.45 -5.27 -12.03
CA ALA A 246 15.67 -4.95 -12.76
C ALA A 246 16.91 -4.97 -11.84
N GLU A 247 16.84 -4.27 -10.70
CA GLU A 247 17.92 -4.27 -9.71
C GLU A 247 18.24 -5.67 -9.16
N SER A 248 17.22 -6.49 -8.90
CA SER A 248 17.40 -7.85 -8.40
C SER A 248 18.00 -8.77 -9.45
N LEU A 249 17.50 -8.70 -10.70
CA LEU A 249 18.00 -9.51 -11.81
C LEU A 249 19.47 -9.21 -12.09
N GLU A 250 19.81 -7.93 -12.22
CA GLU A 250 21.18 -7.45 -12.42
C GLU A 250 22.09 -7.91 -11.27
N GLY A 251 21.61 -7.79 -10.03
CA GLY A 251 22.34 -8.25 -8.85
C GLY A 251 22.54 -9.76 -8.79
N CYS A 252 21.52 -10.56 -9.14
CA CYS A 252 21.59 -12.02 -9.14
C CYS A 252 22.57 -12.54 -10.20
N VAL A 253 22.42 -12.11 -11.46
CA VAL A 253 23.29 -12.55 -12.57
C VAL A 253 24.71 -12.02 -12.39
N GLY A 254 24.87 -10.77 -11.94
CA GLY A 254 26.18 -10.21 -11.65
C GLY A 254 26.91 -10.94 -10.53
N THR A 255 26.18 -11.45 -9.52
CA THR A 255 26.76 -12.28 -8.45
C THR A 255 27.11 -13.69 -8.96
N TYR A 256 26.29 -14.26 -9.84
CA TYR A 256 26.51 -15.57 -10.45
C TYR A 256 27.87 -15.67 -11.17
N PHE A 257 28.21 -14.63 -11.93
CA PHE A 257 29.42 -14.58 -12.76
C PHE A 257 30.60 -13.81 -12.11
N LYS A 258 30.55 -13.53 -10.80
CA LYS A 258 31.61 -12.76 -10.12
C LYS A 258 32.82 -13.65 -9.81
N ASP A 259 33.99 -13.26 -10.32
CA ASP A 259 35.26 -13.94 -10.00
C ASP A 259 35.66 -13.71 -8.54
N ASN A 260 35.98 -14.79 -7.81
CA ASN A 260 36.36 -14.80 -6.38
C ASN A 260 37.65 -14.03 -6.01
N GLN A 261 38.20 -13.18 -6.90
CA GLN A 261 39.47 -12.47 -6.68
C GLN A 261 39.35 -11.09 -6.00
N SER A 262 38.16 -10.57 -5.75
CA SER A 262 37.99 -9.28 -5.05
C SER A 262 37.60 -9.48 -3.57
N GLY A 263 38.61 -9.66 -2.72
CA GLY A 263 38.49 -9.79 -1.27
C GLY A 263 38.06 -8.51 -0.56
N HIS A 264 36.81 -8.05 -0.76
CA HIS A 264 36.19 -7.09 0.15
C HIS A 264 34.67 -7.33 0.25
N PRO A 265 34.15 -7.84 1.38
CA PRO A 265 32.72 -8.02 1.59
C PRO A 265 32.09 -6.68 1.97
N SER A 266 31.50 -5.99 1.00
CA SER A 266 30.47 -4.97 1.30
C SER A 266 29.09 -5.64 1.35
N GLU A 267 28.94 -6.64 2.24
CA GLU A 267 27.79 -7.56 2.28
C GLU A 267 26.46 -6.91 2.75
N GLY A 268 26.51 -5.74 3.40
CA GLY A 268 25.32 -5.15 4.02
C GLY A 268 24.32 -4.45 3.08
N ASP A 269 24.81 -3.93 1.95
CA ASP A 269 24.01 -3.07 1.04
C ASP A 269 23.74 -3.73 -0.31
N SER A 270 24.64 -4.62 -0.77
CA SER A 270 24.44 -5.42 -1.99
C SER A 270 23.42 -6.55 -1.79
N SER A 271 23.43 -7.22 -0.62
CA SER A 271 22.49 -8.32 -0.29
C SER A 271 21.04 -7.86 -0.17
N LYS A 272 20.82 -6.58 0.22
CA LYS A 272 19.47 -5.99 0.27
C LYS A 272 18.94 -5.64 -1.11
N LYS A 273 19.81 -5.19 -2.03
CA LYS A 273 19.44 -4.88 -3.42
C LYS A 273 19.14 -6.15 -4.23
N THR A 274 19.92 -7.22 -4.05
CA THR A 274 19.69 -8.51 -4.73
C THR A 274 18.38 -9.18 -4.33
N GLN A 275 17.81 -8.84 -3.17
CA GLN A 275 16.55 -9.42 -2.67
C GLN A 275 15.33 -8.49 -2.81
N ALA A 276 15.44 -7.39 -3.57
CA ALA A 276 14.35 -6.43 -3.73
C ALA A 276 13.09 -7.06 -4.38
N TYR A 277 13.26 -8.11 -5.18
CA TYR A 277 12.17 -8.91 -5.78
C TYR A 277 11.23 -9.52 -4.73
N LYS A 278 11.69 -9.77 -3.49
CA LYS A 278 10.83 -10.30 -2.40
C LYS A 278 9.70 -9.34 -2.03
N CYS A 279 9.90 -8.02 -2.19
CA CYS A 279 8.82 -7.06 -2.03
C CYS A 279 7.75 -7.24 -3.10
N VAL A 280 8.14 -7.60 -4.32
CA VAL A 280 7.21 -7.84 -5.44
C VAL A 280 6.41 -9.12 -5.16
N LEU A 281 7.05 -10.20 -4.72
CA LEU A 281 6.34 -11.45 -4.36
C LEU A 281 5.21 -11.23 -3.35
N ASN A 282 5.44 -10.34 -2.37
CA ASN A 282 4.48 -10.06 -1.30
C ASN A 282 3.51 -8.90 -1.62
N SER A 283 3.52 -8.33 -2.83
CA SER A 283 2.73 -7.14 -3.16
C SER A 283 1.24 -7.42 -3.41
N LYS A 284 0.85 -8.67 -3.73
CA LYS A 284 -0.49 -9.03 -4.23
C LYS A 284 -1.65 -8.42 -3.42
N ALA A 285 -1.66 -8.60 -2.10
CA ALA A 285 -2.75 -8.10 -1.26
C ALA A 285 -2.83 -6.56 -1.24
N THR A 286 -1.67 -5.90 -1.31
CA THR A 286 -1.59 -4.44 -1.38
C THR A 286 -2.08 -3.94 -2.74
N GLU A 287 -1.67 -4.58 -3.84
CA GLU A 287 -2.13 -4.25 -5.20
C GLU A 287 -3.66 -4.41 -5.32
N GLU A 288 -4.21 -5.55 -4.90
CA GLU A 288 -5.65 -5.82 -4.94
C GLU A 288 -6.46 -4.83 -4.09
N SER A 289 -5.99 -4.51 -2.89
CA SER A 289 -6.67 -3.53 -2.03
C SER A 289 -6.63 -2.12 -2.61
N MET A 290 -5.47 -1.66 -3.11
CA MET A 290 -5.37 -0.34 -3.74
C MET A 290 -6.22 -0.23 -5.00
N ALA A 291 -6.24 -1.26 -5.86
CA ALA A 291 -7.10 -1.28 -7.04
C ALA A 291 -8.59 -1.22 -6.66
N ASN A 292 -9.00 -1.93 -5.60
CA ASN A 292 -10.36 -1.87 -5.11
C ASN A 292 -10.74 -0.49 -4.59
N PHE A 293 -9.86 0.18 -3.86
CA PHE A 293 -10.10 1.53 -3.35
C PHE A 293 -10.09 2.58 -4.46
N ALA A 294 -9.21 2.47 -5.44
CA ALA A 294 -9.08 3.40 -6.55
C ALA A 294 -10.36 3.50 -7.42
N MET A 295 -11.21 2.46 -7.44
CA MET A 295 -12.50 2.50 -8.12
C MET A 295 -13.51 3.47 -7.47
N TRP A 296 -13.36 3.76 -6.17
CA TRP A 296 -14.25 4.66 -5.44
C TRP A 296 -13.83 6.12 -5.56
N GLU A 297 -12.64 6.39 -6.11
CA GLU A 297 -12.06 7.72 -6.13
C GLU A 297 -12.66 8.57 -7.27
N PRO A 298 -12.95 9.86 -7.03
CA PRO A 298 -13.20 10.79 -8.11
C PRO A 298 -11.98 10.91 -9.04
N PRO A 299 -12.16 11.39 -10.28
CA PRO A 299 -11.04 11.66 -11.18
C PRO A 299 -10.00 12.59 -10.54
N HIS A 300 -8.73 12.23 -10.64
CA HIS A 300 -7.63 12.96 -10.01
C HIS A 300 -6.33 12.75 -10.79
N GLY A 301 -5.47 13.78 -10.84
CA GLY A 301 -4.19 13.71 -11.53
C GLY A 301 -4.34 13.26 -13.00
N PRO A 302 -3.59 12.25 -13.46
CA PRO A 302 -3.73 11.67 -14.79
C PRO A 302 -4.86 10.62 -14.90
N PHE A 303 -5.53 10.30 -13.80
CA PHE A 303 -6.52 9.22 -13.75
C PHE A 303 -7.93 9.74 -13.99
N ASN A 304 -8.48 9.38 -15.15
CA ASN A 304 -9.84 9.70 -15.54
C ASN A 304 -10.87 8.80 -14.83
N PHE A 305 -12.15 9.16 -14.95
CA PHE A 305 -13.24 8.32 -14.49
C PHE A 305 -13.20 6.96 -15.21
N ARG A 306 -13.41 5.85 -14.48
CA ARG A 306 -13.30 4.47 -15.01
C ARG A 306 -11.92 4.12 -15.58
N HIS A 307 -10.86 4.61 -14.96
CA HIS A 307 -9.50 4.18 -15.27
C HIS A 307 -9.33 2.65 -15.21
N PRO A 308 -8.53 2.02 -16.09
CA PRO A 308 -8.41 0.56 -16.21
C PRO A 308 -7.57 -0.10 -15.09
N TRP A 309 -7.98 0.06 -13.83
CA TRP A 309 -7.28 -0.52 -12.65
C TRP A 309 -7.09 -2.04 -12.71
N LYS A 310 -7.93 -2.76 -13.46
CA LYS A 310 -7.79 -4.21 -13.67
C LYS A 310 -6.52 -4.57 -14.43
N GLU A 311 -6.05 -3.72 -15.34
CA GLU A 311 -4.82 -4.00 -16.10
C GLU A 311 -3.58 -3.88 -15.20
N TYR A 312 -3.59 -2.98 -14.21
CA TYR A 312 -2.53 -2.91 -13.18
C TYR A 312 -2.40 -4.23 -12.41
N LEU A 313 -3.51 -4.89 -12.08
CA LEU A 313 -3.50 -6.19 -11.39
C LEU A 313 -2.94 -7.32 -12.26
N LYS A 314 -3.21 -7.28 -13.57
CA LYS A 314 -2.64 -8.24 -14.53
C LYS A 314 -1.14 -8.04 -14.65
N ILE A 315 -0.68 -6.80 -14.84
CA ILE A 315 0.74 -6.45 -14.86
C ILE A 315 1.41 -6.91 -13.55
N GLY A 316 0.83 -6.60 -12.39
CA GLY A 316 1.32 -7.05 -11.08
C GLY A 316 1.42 -8.58 -10.97
N ALA A 317 0.50 -9.33 -11.58
CA ALA A 317 0.58 -10.79 -11.63
C ALA A 317 1.77 -11.31 -12.43
N VAL A 318 2.03 -10.73 -13.60
CA VAL A 318 3.18 -11.06 -14.45
C VAL A 318 4.49 -10.69 -13.75
N LEU A 319 4.57 -9.49 -13.16
CA LEU A 319 5.74 -9.05 -12.38
C LEU A 319 6.05 -9.99 -11.22
N ARG A 320 5.01 -10.49 -10.51
CA ARG A 320 5.19 -11.50 -9.46
C ARG A 320 5.66 -12.84 -10.01
N SER A 321 5.18 -13.27 -11.18
CA SER A 321 5.68 -14.46 -11.86
C SER A 321 7.16 -14.32 -12.22
N CYS A 322 7.56 -13.17 -12.76
CA CYS A 322 8.96 -12.83 -13.01
C CYS A 322 9.80 -12.85 -11.71
N ALA A 323 9.25 -12.34 -10.61
CA ALA A 323 9.89 -12.38 -9.31
C ALA A 323 10.12 -13.82 -8.81
N CYS A 324 9.21 -14.76 -9.08
CA CYS A 324 9.40 -16.18 -8.77
C CYS A 324 10.57 -16.78 -9.56
N CYS A 325 10.72 -16.41 -10.83
CA CYS A 325 11.85 -16.87 -11.65
C CYS A 325 13.18 -16.31 -11.14
N ILE A 326 13.20 -15.04 -10.72
CA ILE A 326 14.39 -14.42 -10.09
C ILE A 326 14.70 -15.08 -8.74
N ASP A 327 13.69 -15.44 -7.95
CA ASP A 327 13.88 -16.18 -6.69
C ASP A 327 14.53 -17.54 -6.95
N ALA A 328 14.03 -18.30 -7.93
CA ALA A 328 14.62 -19.56 -8.35
C ALA A 328 16.07 -19.39 -8.84
N LEU A 329 16.33 -18.34 -9.62
CA LEU A 329 17.68 -17.97 -10.08
C LEU A 329 18.61 -17.65 -8.90
N SER A 330 18.10 -16.94 -7.89
CA SER A 330 18.86 -16.64 -6.68
C SER A 330 19.19 -17.92 -5.89
N GLY A 331 18.27 -18.90 -5.85
CA GLY A 331 18.51 -20.20 -5.23
C GLY A 331 19.58 -21.03 -5.94
N CYS A 332 19.77 -20.85 -7.26
CA CYS A 332 20.88 -21.46 -7.98
C CYS A 332 22.25 -20.96 -7.48
N LEU A 333 22.36 -19.69 -7.07
CA LEU A 333 23.61 -19.13 -6.52
C LEU A 333 24.10 -19.89 -5.28
N ASP A 334 23.18 -20.26 -4.39
CA ASP A 334 23.50 -20.92 -3.13
C ASP A 334 23.91 -22.39 -3.33
N SER A 335 23.40 -23.04 -4.37
CA SER A 335 23.65 -24.44 -4.71
C SER A 335 24.92 -24.65 -5.55
N GLU A 336 25.43 -23.62 -6.23
CA GLU A 336 26.45 -23.76 -7.28
C GLU A 336 27.90 -23.51 -6.83
N LYS A 337 28.21 -23.73 -5.55
CA LYS A 337 29.59 -23.66 -5.03
C LYS A 337 30.55 -24.71 -5.63
N GLN A 338 30.07 -25.60 -6.51
CA GLN A 338 30.81 -26.73 -7.07
C GLN A 338 30.49 -26.98 -8.56
N ALA A 339 30.29 -25.95 -9.38
CA ALA A 339 30.23 -26.10 -10.85
C ALA A 339 31.52 -25.65 -11.52
N THR A 340 31.87 -26.33 -12.62
CA THR A 340 33.11 -26.15 -13.39
C THR A 340 33.25 -24.73 -13.93
N GLU A 341 34.05 -23.90 -13.25
CA GLU A 341 34.32 -22.48 -13.58
C GLU A 341 34.65 -22.23 -15.07
N HIS A 342 35.35 -23.17 -15.71
CA HIS A 342 35.69 -23.08 -17.14
C HIS A 342 34.45 -23.01 -18.06
N LEU A 343 33.34 -23.65 -17.68
CA LEU A 343 32.12 -23.71 -18.50
C LEU A 343 31.23 -22.48 -18.30
N LYS A 344 31.31 -21.82 -17.14
CA LYS A 344 30.61 -20.57 -16.85
C LYS A 344 31.08 -19.43 -17.76
N VAL A 345 32.37 -19.39 -18.09
CA VAL A 345 32.94 -18.36 -18.97
C VAL A 345 32.27 -18.34 -20.35
N HIS A 346 31.94 -19.50 -20.91
CA HIS A 346 31.35 -19.59 -22.25
C HIS A 346 29.93 -19.01 -22.34
N LEU A 347 29.15 -19.12 -21.25
CA LEU A 347 27.79 -18.56 -21.19
C LEU A 347 27.75 -17.17 -20.55
N ARG A 348 28.84 -16.69 -19.96
CA ARG A 348 28.89 -15.44 -19.20
C ARG A 348 28.43 -14.25 -20.02
N ASP A 349 29.06 -14.01 -21.17
CA ASP A 349 28.81 -12.80 -21.95
C ASP A 349 27.38 -12.77 -22.50
N ALA A 350 26.91 -13.90 -23.05
CA ALA A 350 25.54 -14.02 -23.53
C ALA A 350 24.49 -13.90 -22.41
N SER A 351 24.75 -14.48 -21.23
CA SER A 351 23.84 -14.38 -20.08
C SER A 351 23.78 -12.96 -19.52
N MET A 352 24.94 -12.29 -19.42
CA MET A 352 25.04 -10.89 -19.01
C MET A 352 24.34 -9.96 -20.01
N ALA A 353 24.44 -10.24 -21.32
CA ALA A 353 23.74 -9.49 -22.35
C ALA A 353 22.21 -9.60 -22.20
N VAL A 354 21.67 -10.82 -22.06
CA VAL A 354 20.23 -11.05 -21.81
C VAL A 354 19.77 -10.31 -20.55
N CYS A 355 20.54 -10.42 -19.46
CA CYS A 355 20.26 -9.72 -18.22
C CYS A 355 20.22 -8.20 -18.40
N SER A 356 21.23 -7.63 -19.06
CA SER A 356 21.35 -6.19 -19.30
C SER A 356 20.17 -5.66 -20.12
N HIS A 357 19.86 -6.27 -21.26
CA HIS A 357 18.74 -5.85 -22.11
C HIS A 357 17.39 -6.04 -21.40
N SER A 358 17.21 -7.12 -20.65
CA SER A 358 16.02 -7.34 -19.81
C SER A 358 15.82 -6.21 -18.78
N CYS A 359 16.90 -5.79 -18.12
CA CYS A 359 16.85 -4.69 -17.15
C CYS A 359 16.54 -3.35 -17.83
N ILE A 360 17.08 -3.10 -19.03
CA ILE A 360 16.76 -1.91 -19.83
C ILE A 360 15.26 -1.88 -20.16
N VAL A 361 14.69 -3.00 -20.63
CA VAL A 361 13.24 -3.09 -20.93
C VAL A 361 12.41 -2.82 -19.67
N LEU A 362 12.72 -3.44 -18.54
CA LEU A 362 12.01 -3.19 -17.27
C LEU A 362 12.07 -1.72 -16.82
N ARG A 363 13.22 -1.06 -16.97
CA ARG A 363 13.40 0.36 -16.65
C ARG A 363 12.63 1.27 -17.60
N GLU A 364 12.62 0.97 -18.90
CA GLU A 364 11.81 1.69 -19.89
C GLU A 364 10.31 1.55 -19.62
N LEU A 365 9.84 0.34 -19.26
CA LEU A 365 8.46 0.10 -18.83
C LEU A 365 8.13 0.87 -17.55
N SER A 366 9.03 0.85 -16.56
CA SER A 366 8.87 1.60 -15.30
C SER A 366 8.71 3.09 -15.57
N MET A 367 9.57 3.65 -16.43
CA MET A 367 9.50 5.05 -16.81
C MET A 367 8.21 5.37 -17.58
N SER A 368 7.84 4.55 -18.58
CA SER A 368 6.61 4.68 -19.35
C SER A 368 5.37 4.76 -18.47
N VAL A 369 5.23 3.82 -17.52
CA VAL A 369 4.13 3.82 -16.55
C VAL A 369 4.22 5.06 -15.68
N LYS A 370 5.37 5.31 -15.02
CA LYS A 370 5.56 6.44 -14.09
C LYS A 370 5.24 7.80 -14.69
N THR A 371 5.57 8.03 -15.96
CA THR A 371 5.29 9.30 -16.65
C THR A 371 3.98 9.28 -17.43
N THR A 372 3.27 8.15 -17.48
CA THR A 372 2.06 7.95 -18.30
C THR A 372 2.28 8.34 -19.76
N THR A 373 3.40 7.90 -20.33
CA THR A 373 3.80 8.21 -21.71
C THR A 373 4.33 6.99 -22.44
N ASN A 374 4.06 6.87 -23.73
CA ASN A 374 4.64 5.82 -24.56
C ASN A 374 6.14 6.02 -24.72
N SER A 375 6.95 4.98 -24.48
CA SER A 375 8.39 5.00 -24.75
C SER A 375 8.65 4.63 -26.22
N SER A 376 9.31 5.53 -26.94
CA SER A 376 9.77 5.30 -28.32
C SER A 376 10.89 4.26 -28.40
N LYS A 377 11.63 4.05 -27.31
CA LYS A 377 12.78 3.14 -27.23
C LYS A 377 12.37 1.70 -26.95
N LEU A 378 11.19 1.49 -26.37
CA LEU A 378 10.72 0.19 -25.90
C LEU A 378 10.79 -0.90 -26.97
N HIS A 379 10.31 -0.65 -28.18
CA HIS A 379 10.32 -1.63 -29.27
C HIS A 379 11.76 -2.01 -29.68
N SER A 380 12.68 -1.04 -29.72
CA SER A 380 14.09 -1.30 -30.01
C SER A 380 14.72 -2.17 -28.91
N SER A 381 14.51 -1.82 -27.64
CA SER A 381 15.06 -2.55 -26.50
C SER A 381 14.54 -3.99 -26.39
N VAL A 382 13.27 -4.22 -26.74
CA VAL A 382 12.69 -5.58 -26.82
C VAL A 382 13.36 -6.40 -27.93
N GLY A 383 13.61 -5.79 -29.10
CA GLY A 383 14.36 -6.43 -30.18
C GLY A 383 15.77 -6.86 -29.77
N GLU A 384 16.50 -6.00 -29.05
CA GLU A 384 17.84 -6.30 -28.52
C GLU A 384 17.81 -7.43 -27.48
N MET A 385 16.83 -7.43 -26.58
CA MET A 385 16.65 -8.51 -25.60
C MET A 385 16.44 -9.86 -26.29
N ASN A 386 15.60 -9.91 -27.33
CA ASN A 386 15.29 -11.13 -28.06
C ASN A 386 16.48 -11.63 -28.88
N PHE A 387 17.26 -10.71 -29.44
CA PHE A 387 18.51 -11.05 -30.11
C PHE A 387 19.53 -11.67 -29.14
N ALA A 388 19.76 -11.03 -27.99
CA ALA A 388 20.66 -11.56 -26.95
C ALA A 388 20.19 -12.95 -26.45
N LEU A 389 18.87 -13.15 -26.34
CA LEU A 389 18.29 -14.43 -25.95
C LEU A 389 18.60 -15.53 -26.98
N GLN A 390 18.51 -15.19 -28.27
CA GLN A 390 18.88 -16.11 -29.35
C GLN A 390 20.38 -16.46 -29.32
N GLU A 391 21.25 -15.49 -29.06
CA GLU A 391 22.69 -15.74 -28.88
C GLU A 391 22.96 -16.67 -27.70
N LEU A 392 22.29 -16.45 -26.56
CA LEU A 392 22.41 -17.32 -25.38
C LEU A 392 21.98 -18.77 -25.68
N GLN A 393 20.88 -18.96 -26.40
CA GLN A 393 20.42 -20.28 -26.83
C GLN A 393 21.41 -20.96 -27.79
N ASN A 394 22.01 -20.19 -28.70
CA ASN A 394 23.02 -20.71 -29.61
C ASN A 394 24.31 -21.10 -28.86
N ALA A 395 24.73 -20.29 -27.88
CA ALA A 395 25.87 -20.59 -27.03
C ALA A 395 25.65 -21.90 -26.25
N LEU A 396 24.46 -22.10 -25.67
CA LEU A 396 24.11 -23.35 -24.99
C LEU A 396 24.11 -24.57 -25.94
N LYS A 397 23.64 -24.41 -27.19
CA LYS A 397 23.66 -25.50 -28.19
C LYS A 397 25.08 -25.87 -28.64
N SER A 398 26.01 -24.91 -28.62
CA SER A 398 27.42 -25.12 -29.00
C SER A 398 28.26 -25.81 -27.91
N LEU A 399 27.77 -25.80 -26.66
CA LEU A 399 28.45 -26.27 -25.47
C LEU A 399 28.86 -27.76 -25.52
N PRO A 400 27.99 -28.70 -25.97
CA PRO A 400 28.37 -30.11 -26.12
C PRO A 400 29.49 -30.33 -27.13
N THR A 401 29.51 -29.57 -28.22
CA THR A 401 30.53 -29.67 -29.27
C THR A 401 31.91 -29.23 -28.76
N GLN A 402 31.97 -28.20 -27.91
CA GLN A 402 33.22 -27.75 -27.31
C GLN A 402 33.73 -28.70 -26.21
N LEU A 403 32.84 -29.30 -25.41
CA LEU A 403 33.20 -30.32 -24.42
C LEU A 403 33.80 -31.58 -25.06
N ILE A 404 33.34 -31.95 -26.26
CA ILE A 404 33.89 -33.08 -27.04
C ILE A 404 35.27 -32.71 -27.63
N LEU A 405 35.47 -31.46 -28.07
CA LEU A 405 36.74 -30.97 -28.62
C LEU A 405 37.85 -30.76 -27.57
N GLN A 406 37.49 -30.64 -26.28
CA GLN A 406 38.44 -30.46 -25.17
C GLN A 406 38.88 -31.78 -24.50
N GLN A 407 38.43 -32.96 -24.97
CA GLN A 407 38.98 -34.23 -24.48
C GLN A 407 40.43 -34.39 -24.96
N PRO A 408 41.40 -34.64 -24.06
CA PRO A 408 42.76 -34.97 -24.48
C PRO A 408 42.74 -36.27 -25.31
N PHE A 409 43.38 -36.25 -26.47
CA PHE A 409 43.77 -37.49 -27.15
C PHE A 409 44.69 -38.27 -26.21
N PRO A 410 44.51 -39.60 -26.05
CA PRO A 410 45.45 -40.39 -25.26
C PRO A 410 46.77 -40.47 -26.02
N ASP A 411 47.79 -39.76 -25.53
CA ASP A 411 49.17 -40.02 -25.94
C ASP A 411 49.57 -41.39 -25.41
N GLU A 412 49.78 -42.34 -26.33
CA GLU A 412 50.51 -43.56 -26.05
C GLU A 412 51.96 -43.20 -25.71
N SER A 413 52.29 -43.16 -24.42
CA SER A 413 53.47 -43.86 -23.88
C SER A 413 53.72 -43.48 -22.41
N SER A 414 54.09 -44.51 -21.64
CA SER A 414 54.78 -44.51 -20.35
C SER A 414 53.93 -44.98 -19.16
N GLU A 415 54.08 -46.26 -18.84
CA GLU A 415 53.70 -46.86 -17.57
C GLU A 415 54.35 -46.13 -16.39
N ASN A 416 53.57 -45.73 -15.38
CA ASN A 416 53.77 -46.20 -14.00
C ASN A 416 52.68 -45.73 -13.02
N LYS A 417 52.33 -46.66 -12.14
CA LYS A 417 51.34 -46.66 -11.04
C LYS A 417 51.20 -45.36 -10.24
N SER A 418 49.95 -44.96 -9.97
CA SER A 418 49.40 -44.94 -8.59
C SER A 418 47.87 -44.78 -8.61
N ASN A 419 47.17 -45.72 -7.97
CA ASN A 419 45.74 -45.68 -7.73
C ASN A 419 45.37 -44.48 -6.84
N ASN A 420 44.43 -43.68 -7.33
CA ASN A 420 43.42 -43.00 -6.52
C ASN A 420 42.25 -42.69 -7.48
N GLU A 421 41.28 -43.60 -7.51
CA GLU A 421 39.96 -43.34 -8.08
C GLU A 421 39.33 -42.18 -7.29
N LYS A 422 39.50 -40.95 -7.78
CA LYS A 422 38.48 -39.93 -7.64
C LYS A 422 37.51 -40.15 -8.78
N GLU A 423 36.42 -40.82 -8.46
CA GLU A 423 35.22 -40.92 -9.27
C GLU A 423 34.84 -39.52 -9.77
N CYS A 424 35.22 -39.21 -11.01
CA CYS A 424 34.87 -37.95 -11.65
C CYS A 424 33.41 -38.09 -12.04
N ALA A 425 32.51 -37.37 -11.36
CA ALA A 425 31.11 -37.30 -11.75
C ALA A 425 31.00 -37.03 -13.26
N PRO A 426 30.06 -37.67 -13.98
CA PRO A 426 29.99 -37.55 -15.43
C PRO A 426 29.87 -36.06 -15.84
N PRO A 427 30.48 -35.64 -16.97
CA PRO A 427 30.45 -34.26 -17.48
C PRO A 427 29.03 -33.66 -17.59
N VAL A 428 28.02 -34.52 -17.64
CA VAL A 428 26.59 -34.20 -17.70
C VAL A 428 26.06 -33.53 -16.44
N LEU A 429 26.59 -33.83 -15.25
CA LEU A 429 26.07 -33.29 -13.99
C LEU A 429 26.38 -31.78 -13.83
N GLY A 430 27.50 -31.32 -14.41
CA GLY A 430 27.87 -29.89 -14.44
C GLY A 430 27.12 -29.05 -15.48
N LEU A 431 26.42 -29.68 -16.43
CA LEU A 431 25.60 -28.99 -17.43
C LEU A 431 24.23 -28.58 -16.89
N ILE A 432 23.74 -29.28 -15.87
CA ILE A 432 22.40 -29.05 -15.33
C ILE A 432 22.26 -27.63 -14.76
N PRO A 433 23.16 -27.12 -13.90
CA PRO A 433 23.04 -25.76 -13.37
C PRO A 433 23.07 -24.67 -14.45
N LEU A 434 23.93 -24.82 -15.46
CA LEU A 434 24.04 -23.88 -16.58
C LEU A 434 22.81 -23.93 -17.50
N ALA A 435 22.27 -25.11 -17.77
CA ALA A 435 21.01 -25.26 -18.49
C ALA A 435 19.84 -24.68 -17.69
N THR A 436 19.83 -24.85 -16.37
CA THR A 436 18.85 -24.22 -15.47
C THR A 436 18.96 -22.69 -15.51
N LEU A 437 20.17 -22.12 -15.46
CA LEU A 437 20.40 -20.69 -15.62
C LEU A 437 19.81 -20.18 -16.94
N VAL A 438 20.16 -20.80 -18.07
CA VAL A 438 19.66 -20.38 -19.39
C VAL A 438 18.13 -20.51 -19.47
N SER A 439 17.56 -21.58 -18.91
CA SER A 439 16.11 -21.77 -18.83
C SER A 439 15.42 -20.68 -18.02
N LEU A 440 15.98 -20.32 -16.85
CA LEU A 440 15.43 -19.26 -16.00
C LEU A 440 15.56 -17.89 -16.65
N LEU A 441 16.69 -17.57 -17.31
CA LEU A 441 16.85 -16.32 -18.05
C LEU A 441 15.89 -16.22 -19.24
N THR A 442 15.65 -17.35 -19.94
CA THR A 442 14.67 -17.44 -21.02
C THR A 442 13.25 -17.19 -20.50
N GLU A 443 12.89 -17.82 -19.39
CA GLU A 443 11.59 -17.62 -18.75
C GLU A 443 11.41 -16.18 -18.26
N ILE A 444 12.46 -15.57 -17.66
CA ILE A 444 12.44 -14.16 -17.22
C ILE A 444 12.19 -13.22 -18.42
N ALA A 445 12.91 -13.41 -19.53
CA ALA A 445 12.71 -12.62 -20.74
C ALA A 445 11.27 -12.74 -21.27
N ALA A 446 10.71 -13.97 -21.30
CA ALA A 446 9.33 -14.20 -21.70
C ALA A 446 8.31 -13.48 -20.79
N ARG A 447 8.53 -13.45 -19.46
CA ARG A 447 7.67 -12.68 -18.53
C ARG A 447 7.81 -11.18 -18.70
N ILE A 448 8.99 -10.70 -19.10
CA ILE A 448 9.19 -9.29 -19.43
C ILE A 448 8.42 -8.93 -20.71
N GLU A 449 8.44 -9.77 -21.75
CA GLU A 449 7.60 -9.58 -22.94
C GLU A 449 6.09 -9.55 -22.60
N GLU A 450 5.62 -10.48 -21.77
CA GLU A 450 4.22 -10.47 -21.29
C GLU A 450 3.89 -9.17 -20.52
N THR A 451 4.87 -8.62 -19.80
CA THR A 451 4.75 -7.32 -19.12
C THR A 451 4.68 -6.17 -20.13
N VAL A 452 5.48 -6.21 -21.20
CA VAL A 452 5.43 -5.23 -22.31
C VAL A 452 4.02 -5.19 -22.89
N ASP A 453 3.44 -6.33 -23.25
CA ASP A 453 2.09 -6.42 -23.80
C ASP A 453 1.04 -5.84 -22.84
N GLY A 454 1.15 -6.16 -21.55
CA GLY A 454 0.29 -5.62 -20.50
C GLY A 454 0.38 -4.10 -20.39
N VAL A 455 1.57 -3.52 -20.46
CA VAL A 455 1.80 -2.06 -20.38
C VAL A 455 1.34 -1.36 -21.65
N VAL A 456 1.56 -1.93 -22.84
CA VAL A 456 1.06 -1.39 -24.11
C VAL A 456 -0.47 -1.33 -24.09
N LYS A 457 -1.12 -2.40 -23.65
CA LYS A 457 -2.58 -2.44 -23.49
C LYS A 457 -3.09 -1.42 -22.47
N LEU A 458 -2.39 -1.29 -21.34
CA LEU A 458 -2.71 -0.27 -20.34
C LEU A 458 -2.60 1.14 -20.95
N ALA A 459 -1.54 1.40 -21.71
CA ALA A 459 -1.27 2.68 -22.34
C ALA A 459 -2.36 3.06 -23.36
N GLU A 460 -2.84 2.09 -24.15
CA GLU A 460 -3.96 2.27 -25.06
C GLU A 460 -5.26 2.62 -24.31
N LEU A 461 -5.62 1.83 -23.30
CA LEU A 461 -6.87 2.04 -22.53
C LEU A 461 -6.84 3.30 -21.65
N ALA A 462 -5.66 3.73 -21.22
CA ALA A 462 -5.46 4.90 -20.37
C ALA A 462 -5.07 6.16 -21.15
N GLU A 463 -5.02 6.11 -22.48
CA GLU A 463 -4.66 7.22 -23.37
C GLU A 463 -3.32 7.88 -23.00
N PHE A 464 -2.27 7.07 -22.88
CA PHE A 464 -0.92 7.57 -22.59
C PHE A 464 -0.48 8.58 -23.66
N LYS A 465 0.24 9.61 -23.20
CA LYS A 465 0.72 10.67 -24.10
C LYS A 465 1.95 10.21 -24.86
N ALA A 466 2.12 10.70 -26.09
CA ALA A 466 3.39 10.59 -26.82
C ALA A 466 4.54 11.26 -26.02
N SER A 467 5.72 10.65 -26.02
CA SER A 467 6.88 11.17 -25.30
C SER A 467 7.33 12.53 -25.85
N ASN A 468 8.03 13.32 -25.02
CA ASN A 468 8.56 14.61 -25.47
C ASN A 468 9.64 14.46 -26.57
N GLU A 469 10.33 13.32 -26.64
CA GLU A 469 11.26 12.99 -27.74
C GLU A 469 10.50 12.82 -29.06
N GLU A 470 9.34 12.16 -29.03
CA GLU A 470 8.47 11.96 -30.19
C GLU A 470 7.83 13.26 -30.68
N LYS A 471 7.41 14.14 -29.76
CA LYS A 471 6.95 15.50 -30.10
C LYS A 471 8.06 16.34 -30.73
N ARG A 472 9.30 16.19 -30.26
CA ARG A 472 10.46 16.90 -30.82
C ARG A 472 10.83 16.36 -32.20
N ALA A 473 10.73 15.04 -32.40
CA ALA A 473 10.94 14.38 -33.69
C ALA A 473 9.85 14.74 -34.71
N GLN A 474 8.56 14.79 -34.31
CA GLN A 474 7.45 15.27 -35.14
C GLN A 474 7.60 16.75 -35.51
N ASN A 475 7.98 17.61 -34.56
CA ASN A 475 8.17 19.02 -34.85
C ASN A 475 9.40 19.25 -35.76
N GLN A 476 10.45 18.44 -35.67
CA GLN A 476 11.60 18.48 -36.58
C GLN A 476 11.28 17.95 -37.98
N SER A 477 10.50 16.87 -38.10
CA SER A 477 10.07 16.37 -39.42
C SER A 477 9.09 17.29 -40.12
N THR A 478 8.24 18.00 -39.36
CA THR A 478 7.32 19.02 -39.91
C THR A 478 8.08 20.28 -40.35
N SER A 479 9.15 20.66 -39.64
CA SER A 479 10.03 21.79 -40.02
C SER A 479 10.90 21.49 -41.25
N ASN A 480 11.28 20.24 -41.50
CA ASN A 480 12.08 19.86 -42.67
C ASN A 480 11.25 19.75 -43.96
N ASN A 481 9.92 19.70 -43.87
CA ASN A 481 9.01 19.72 -45.03
C ASN A 481 8.54 21.13 -45.43
N GLN A 482 9.00 22.18 -44.73
CA GLN A 482 8.76 23.58 -45.10
C GLN A 482 10.11 24.30 -45.28
N SER A 483 10.82 23.98 -46.35
CA SER A 483 12.00 24.74 -46.78
C SER A 483 12.14 24.65 -48.29
N SER A 484 11.31 25.42 -49.01
CA SER A 484 11.61 25.89 -50.36
C SER A 484 10.94 27.27 -50.53
N ASP A 485 11.75 28.24 -50.93
CA ASP A 485 11.42 29.58 -51.46
C ASP A 485 11.40 30.81 -50.52
N HIS A 486 12.58 31.45 -50.50
CA HIS A 486 12.98 32.87 -50.44
C HIS A 486 12.54 33.85 -49.31
N PRO A 487 13.42 34.80 -48.93
CA PRO A 487 13.33 35.60 -47.72
C PRO A 487 12.67 36.96 -47.96
N SER A 488 12.07 37.52 -46.92
CA SER A 488 12.02 38.97 -46.74
C SER A 488 11.99 39.29 -45.25
N CYS A 489 12.84 40.25 -44.91
CA CYS A 489 13.03 40.84 -43.60
C CYS A 489 11.74 41.50 -43.13
N ASP A 490 11.34 41.30 -41.88
CA ASP A 490 10.82 42.38 -41.05
C ASP A 490 10.92 42.03 -39.56
N THR A 491 11.34 43.02 -38.81
CA THR A 491 11.72 42.98 -37.40
C THR A 491 10.59 43.58 -36.58
N GLU A 492 9.97 42.84 -35.65
CA GLU A 492 9.32 43.42 -34.45
C GLU A 492 8.84 42.35 -33.42
N PRO A 493 8.49 42.72 -32.16
CA PRO A 493 9.35 42.44 -31.02
C PRO A 493 8.85 41.29 -30.10
N ARG A 494 9.77 40.84 -29.24
CA ARG A 494 9.53 39.85 -28.18
C ARG A 494 8.37 40.26 -27.27
N ARG A 495 7.37 39.38 -27.13
CA ARG A 495 6.40 39.42 -26.02
C ARG A 495 7.04 38.86 -24.74
N PRO A 496 6.69 39.39 -23.55
CA PRO A 496 7.27 38.97 -22.30
C PRO A 496 6.73 37.60 -21.86
N PHE A 497 7.58 36.91 -21.12
CA PHE A 497 7.38 35.64 -20.44
C PHE A 497 6.12 35.66 -19.57
N GLN A 498 5.09 34.87 -19.95
CA GLN A 498 3.87 34.70 -19.16
C GLN A 498 4.13 33.66 -18.07
N ARG A 499 4.10 34.12 -16.82
CA ARG A 499 4.15 33.33 -15.59
C ARG A 499 3.00 32.30 -15.60
N PRO A 500 3.20 31.04 -15.18
CA PRO A 500 2.10 30.07 -15.12
C PRO A 500 1.03 30.54 -14.13
N GLU A 501 -0.20 30.64 -14.61
CA GLU A 501 -1.38 30.96 -13.80
C GLU A 501 -1.60 29.89 -12.73
N PHE A 502 -1.75 30.35 -11.49
CA PHE A 502 -2.29 29.55 -10.40
C PHE A 502 -3.71 29.13 -10.78
N ILE A 503 -3.93 27.83 -10.99
CA ILE A 503 -5.27 27.27 -11.17
C ILE A 503 -6.07 27.54 -9.88
N SER A 504 -7.08 28.40 -9.99
CA SER A 504 -7.94 28.79 -8.88
C SER A 504 -8.67 27.57 -8.30
N THR A 505 -8.69 27.51 -6.96
CA THR A 505 -9.38 26.48 -6.14
C THR A 505 -10.86 26.26 -6.48
N SER A 506 -11.51 27.16 -7.21
CA SER A 506 -12.88 26.98 -7.73
C SER A 506 -12.97 25.94 -8.84
N HIS A 507 -11.99 25.86 -9.74
CA HIS A 507 -12.06 24.98 -10.91
C HIS A 507 -11.78 23.50 -10.58
N LEU A 508 -11.09 23.26 -9.47
CA LEU A 508 -10.93 21.92 -8.84
C LEU A 508 -12.22 21.51 -8.12
N ARG A 509 -12.89 22.44 -7.42
CA ARG A 509 -14.15 22.21 -6.70
C ARG A 509 -15.26 21.68 -7.60
N ASP A 510 -15.40 22.26 -8.79
CA ASP A 510 -16.44 21.84 -9.75
C ASP A 510 -16.16 20.45 -10.35
N ARG A 511 -14.89 20.10 -10.57
CA ARG A 511 -14.50 18.75 -11.03
C ARG A 511 -14.74 17.68 -9.98
N TYR A 512 -14.44 17.95 -8.71
CA TYR A 512 -14.68 17.00 -7.61
C TYR A 512 -16.18 16.83 -7.32
N PHE A 513 -16.96 17.91 -7.33
CA PHE A 513 -18.41 17.86 -7.06
C PHE A 513 -19.19 17.17 -8.20
N SER A 514 -18.85 17.46 -9.46
CA SER A 514 -19.45 16.77 -10.62
C SER A 514 -19.10 15.28 -10.66
N GLY A 515 -17.87 14.91 -10.24
CA GLY A 515 -17.45 13.51 -10.08
C GLY A 515 -18.24 12.77 -9.01
N PHE A 516 -18.49 13.41 -7.86
CA PHE A 516 -19.28 12.84 -6.76
C PHE A 516 -20.73 12.56 -7.17
N CYS A 517 -21.41 13.51 -7.83
CA CYS A 517 -22.78 13.30 -8.30
C CYS A 517 -22.89 12.17 -9.35
N LYS A 518 -21.89 12.02 -10.23
CA LYS A 518 -21.85 10.90 -11.19
C LYS A 518 -21.57 9.55 -10.53
N LEU A 519 -20.79 9.51 -9.43
CA LEU A 519 -20.54 8.29 -8.66
C LEU A 519 -21.84 7.75 -8.05
N VAL A 520 -22.63 8.63 -7.44
CA VAL A 520 -23.93 8.30 -6.81
C VAL A 520 -24.93 7.77 -7.85
N SER A 521 -24.98 8.34 -9.06
CA SER A 521 -25.88 7.88 -10.13
C SER A 521 -25.44 6.59 -10.84
N VAL A 522 -24.15 6.22 -10.80
CA VAL A 522 -23.66 4.97 -11.41
C VAL A 522 -23.89 3.77 -10.48
N GLU A 523 -23.79 3.95 -9.16
CA GLU A 523 -24.14 2.92 -8.17
C GLU A 523 -25.63 2.53 -8.21
N GLU A 524 -26.50 3.46 -8.66
CA GLU A 524 -27.91 3.18 -8.92
C GLU A 524 -28.11 2.35 -10.20
N ARG A 525 -27.28 2.55 -11.23
CA ARG A 525 -27.36 1.82 -12.50
C ARG A 525 -26.71 0.42 -12.44
N GLU A 526 -25.62 0.24 -11.69
CA GLU A 526 -25.01 -1.08 -11.49
C GLU A 526 -25.82 -1.96 -10.52
N ARG A 527 -26.62 -1.38 -9.62
CA ARG A 527 -27.64 -2.14 -8.85
C ARG A 527 -28.68 -2.81 -9.74
N HIS A 528 -29.07 -2.18 -10.85
CA HIS A 528 -30.03 -2.76 -11.80
C HIS A 528 -29.42 -3.87 -12.68
N SER A 529 -28.11 -3.85 -12.92
CA SER A 529 -27.41 -4.90 -13.70
C SER A 529 -27.03 -6.13 -12.85
N PHE A 530 -27.21 -6.08 -11.53
CA PHE A 530 -26.88 -7.20 -10.63
C PHE A 530 -28.13 -7.99 -10.18
N PHE A 531 -29.34 -7.47 -10.48
CA PHE A 531 -30.64 -8.11 -10.22
C PHE A 531 -31.41 -8.49 -11.50
N SER A 532 -30.76 -8.40 -12.67
CA SER A 532 -31.13 -9.07 -13.93
C SER A 532 -29.94 -9.93 -14.36
#